data_AF-A0A060ZEN8-F1
#
_entry.id   AF-A0A060ZEN8-F1
#
_cell.length_a   1.000
_cell.length_b   1.000
_cell.length_c   1.000
_cell.angle_alpha   90.00
_cell.angle_beta   90.00
_cell.angle_gamma   90.00
#
_symmetry.space_group_name_H-M   'P 1'
#
loop_
_entity.id
_entity.type
_entity.pdbx_description
1 polymer ?
#
loop_
_entity_poly.entity_id
_entity_poly.type
_entity_poly.pdbx_seq_one_letter_code
_entity_poly.pdbx_strand_id
1 'polypeptide(L)'
;MGVAYGPKFSSDASKVVSRGAGLSKAFVGQKNTFTVDCSKAGTNMLMVGVHGPKTPCEEVYVKHLGNRMYNVTYTVKEQGNYILIVKWGDENVPGSPFHVTVP
;
A
#
# COMPACT_ATOMS: atom_id res chain seq x y z
N MET A 1 -17.07 -16.10 -29.27
CA MET A 1 -16.03 -15.13 -28.87
C MET A 1 -15.32 -15.71 -27.65
N GLY A 2 -14.07 -16.15 -27.79
CA GLY A 2 -13.30 -16.67 -26.66
C GLY A 2 -12.76 -15.52 -25.84
N VAL A 3 -13.09 -15.47 -24.55
CA VAL A 3 -12.37 -14.59 -23.62
C VAL A 3 -10.97 -15.16 -23.43
N ALA A 4 -9.96 -14.40 -23.83
CA ALA A 4 -8.58 -14.74 -23.56
C ALA A 4 -8.36 -14.70 -22.03
N TYR A 5 -8.26 -15.88 -21.41
CA TYR A 5 -7.73 -15.99 -20.06
C TYR A 5 -6.25 -15.66 -20.14
N GLY A 6 -5.90 -14.42 -19.79
CA GLY A 6 -4.52 -14.07 -19.48
C GLY A 6 -3.95 -15.04 -18.42
N PRO A 7 -2.62 -15.13 -18.29
CA PRO A 7 -2.00 -16.01 -17.32
C PRO A 7 -2.63 -15.81 -15.93
N LYS A 8 -3.25 -16.89 -15.41
CA LYS A 8 -3.88 -16.91 -14.09
C LYS A 8 -2.77 -17.06 -13.06
N PHE A 9 -2.16 -15.94 -12.67
CA PHE A 9 -1.17 -15.96 -11.61
C PHE A 9 -1.86 -16.34 -10.29
N SER A 10 -1.37 -17.37 -9.62
CA SER A 10 -1.82 -17.65 -8.25
C SER A 10 -1.23 -16.61 -7.32
N SER A 11 -2.06 -16.09 -6.42
CA SER A 11 -1.67 -15.11 -5.42
C SER A 11 -2.46 -15.30 -4.14
N ASP A 12 -1.86 -14.93 -3.00
CA ASP A 12 -2.48 -15.03 -1.68
C ASP A 12 -2.13 -13.77 -0.88
N ALA A 13 -3.09 -12.85 -0.76
CA ALA A 13 -2.90 -11.58 -0.06
C ALA A 13 -2.58 -11.77 1.43
N SER A 14 -3.01 -12.88 2.04
CA SER A 14 -2.74 -13.19 3.46
C SER A 14 -1.25 -13.43 3.75
N LYS A 15 -0.44 -13.68 2.72
CA LYS A 15 1.02 -13.85 2.84
C LYS A 15 1.81 -12.55 2.69
N VAL A 16 1.16 -11.45 2.34
CA VAL A 16 1.80 -10.14 2.26
C VAL A 16 2.10 -9.63 3.67
N VAL A 17 3.29 -9.05 3.86
CA VAL A 17 3.69 -8.48 5.14
C VAL A 17 4.04 -7.00 4.96
N SER A 18 3.32 -6.12 5.66
CA SER A 18 3.59 -4.68 5.66
C SER A 18 4.26 -4.25 6.97
N ARG A 19 5.29 -3.40 6.91
CA ARG A 19 6.02 -2.89 8.10
C ARG A 19 6.47 -1.45 7.93
N GLY A 20 6.48 -0.67 9.01
CA GLY A 20 7.06 0.67 9.05
C GLY A 20 6.15 1.70 9.72
N ALA A 21 6.74 2.80 10.18
CA ALA A 21 6.03 3.85 10.91
C ALA A 21 4.92 4.51 10.08
N GLY A 22 5.11 4.61 8.75
CA GLY A 22 4.13 5.17 7.84
C GLY A 22 2.80 4.39 7.76
N LEU A 23 2.68 3.22 8.40
CA LEU A 23 1.42 2.49 8.52
C LEU A 23 0.52 3.01 9.66
N SER A 24 1.05 3.82 10.58
CA SER A 24 0.27 4.31 11.73
C SER A 24 0.49 5.78 12.04
N LYS A 25 1.62 6.37 11.63
CA LYS A 25 1.92 7.78 11.86
C LYS A 25 2.57 8.42 10.63
N ALA A 26 2.16 9.63 10.33
CA ALA A 26 2.76 10.46 9.29
C ALA A 26 2.90 11.90 9.75
N PHE A 27 3.68 12.70 9.03
CA PHE A 27 3.91 14.11 9.31
C PHE A 27 3.73 14.94 8.04
N VAL A 28 3.11 16.11 8.19
CA VAL A 28 2.88 17.05 7.08
C VAL A 28 4.19 17.47 6.43
N GLY A 29 4.23 17.43 5.10
CA GLY A 29 5.39 17.82 4.30
C GLY A 29 6.61 16.88 4.40
N GLN A 30 6.50 15.76 5.13
CA GLN A 30 7.56 14.77 5.25
C GLN A 30 7.27 13.52 4.41
N LYS A 31 8.34 12.81 4.05
CA LYS A 31 8.27 11.51 3.40
C LYS A 31 7.94 10.42 4.41
N ASN A 32 6.71 9.94 4.40
CA ASN A 32 6.25 8.87 5.30
C ASN A 32 6.41 7.54 4.59
N THR A 33 7.11 6.58 5.21
CA THR A 33 7.55 5.36 4.52
C THR A 33 7.16 4.09 5.25
N PHE A 34 6.83 3.06 4.48
CA PHE A 34 6.68 1.68 4.91
C PHE A 34 7.12 0.71 3.81
N THR A 35 7.35 -0.55 4.17
CA THR A 35 7.71 -1.62 3.25
C THR A 35 6.57 -2.62 3.13
N VAL A 36 6.47 -3.25 1.95
CA VAL A 36 5.53 -4.32 1.65
C VAL A 36 6.30 -5.49 1.06
N ASP A 37 6.27 -6.63 1.73
CA ASP A 37 6.89 -7.89 1.29
C ASP A 37 5.81 -8.81 0.73
N CYS A 38 5.79 -8.96 -0.61
CA CYS A 38 4.92 -9.86 -1.34
C CYS A 38 5.68 -11.12 -1.83
N SER A 39 6.89 -11.38 -1.34
CA SER A 39 7.76 -12.46 -1.84
C SER A 39 7.11 -13.85 -1.77
N LYS A 40 6.25 -14.06 -0.76
CA LYS A 40 5.49 -15.29 -0.49
C LYS A 40 4.03 -15.26 -0.95
N ALA A 41 3.59 -14.18 -1.59
CA ALA A 41 2.19 -13.94 -1.95
C ALA A 41 1.86 -14.29 -3.42
N GLY A 42 2.74 -15.00 -4.11
CA GLY A 42 2.60 -15.27 -5.54
C GLY A 42 2.84 -14.02 -6.39
N THR A 43 2.16 -13.92 -7.53
CA THR A 43 2.30 -12.80 -8.47
C THR A 43 0.97 -12.09 -8.65
N ASN A 44 0.92 -10.80 -8.34
CA ASN A 44 -0.23 -9.93 -8.55
C ASN A 44 0.25 -8.46 -8.58
N MET A 45 -0.68 -7.51 -8.61
CA MET A 45 -0.40 -6.08 -8.56
C MET A 45 -0.49 -5.57 -7.12
N LEU A 46 0.53 -4.83 -6.68
CA LEU A 46 0.46 -4.05 -5.43
C LEU A 46 -0.31 -2.76 -5.70
N MET A 47 -1.41 -2.53 -4.98
CA MET A 47 -2.15 -1.27 -5.02
C MET A 47 -2.05 -0.57 -3.68
N VAL A 48 -1.80 0.73 -3.69
CA VAL A 48 -1.73 1.58 -2.49
C VAL A 48 -2.62 2.80 -2.70
N GLY A 49 -3.47 3.09 -1.72
CA GLY A 49 -4.30 4.30 -1.70
C GLY A 49 -4.22 4.98 -0.34
N VAL A 50 -4.17 6.31 -0.32
CA VAL A 50 -4.17 7.12 0.90
C VAL A 50 -5.35 8.08 0.83
N HIS A 51 -6.34 7.85 1.70
CA HIS A 51 -7.53 8.68 1.81
C HIS A 51 -7.40 9.61 3.02
N GLY A 52 -7.35 10.92 2.76
CA GLY A 52 -7.32 11.96 3.79
C GLY A 52 -8.71 12.44 4.18
N PRO A 53 -8.82 13.18 5.29
CA PRO A 53 -10.11 13.61 5.82
C PRO A 53 -10.78 14.70 4.97
N LYS A 54 -9.99 15.62 4.37
CA LYS A 54 -10.48 16.67 3.46
C LYS A 54 -9.62 16.79 2.22
N THR A 55 -8.31 16.85 2.41
CA THR A 55 -7.33 17.03 1.34
C THR A 55 -6.79 15.67 0.89
N PRO A 56 -6.82 15.36 -0.41
CA PRO A 56 -6.18 14.16 -0.94
C PRO A 56 -4.69 14.10 -0.57
N CYS A 57 -4.15 12.88 -0.52
CA CYS A 57 -2.71 12.69 -0.43
C CYS A 57 -2.02 13.34 -1.64
N GLU A 58 -0.87 13.97 -1.40
CA GLU A 58 -0.15 14.71 -2.44
C GLU A 58 0.52 13.76 -3.43
N GLU A 59 1.27 12.81 -2.90
CA GLU A 59 2.03 11.85 -3.68
C GLU A 59 2.05 10.50 -2.99
N VAL A 60 1.99 9.44 -3.79
CA VAL A 60 2.29 8.08 -3.38
C VAL A 60 3.30 7.51 -4.38
N TYR A 61 4.47 7.16 -3.88
CA TYR A 61 5.56 6.59 -4.66
C TYR A 61 5.82 5.15 -4.20
N VAL A 62 5.76 4.21 -5.15
CA VAL A 62 6.01 2.79 -4.91
C VAL A 62 7.27 2.38 -5.66
N LYS A 63 8.32 2.02 -4.91
CA LYS A 63 9.59 1.55 -5.46
C LYS A 63 9.73 0.04 -5.28
N HIS A 64 9.82 -0.70 -6.37
CA HIS A 64 10.19 -2.12 -6.32
C HIS A 64 11.68 -2.27 -5.98
N LEU A 65 11.98 -3.08 -4.96
CA LEU A 65 13.34 -3.33 -4.46
C LEU A 65 13.92 -4.66 -4.96
N GLY A 66 13.17 -5.43 -5.75
CA GLY A 66 13.52 -6.80 -6.12
C GLY A 66 12.77 -7.81 -5.27
N ASN A 67 12.67 -9.05 -5.76
CA ASN A 67 12.03 -10.16 -5.06
C ASN A 67 10.60 -9.88 -4.54
N ARG A 68 9.83 -9.04 -5.25
CA ARG A 68 8.49 -8.58 -4.85
C ARG A 68 8.47 -7.91 -3.48
N MET A 69 9.56 -7.25 -3.12
CA MET A 69 9.63 -6.32 -2.01
C MET A 69 9.48 -4.90 -2.52
N TYR A 70 8.72 -4.08 -1.82
CA TYR A 70 8.41 -2.72 -2.22
C TYR A 70 8.67 -1.76 -1.06
N ASN A 71 9.21 -0.59 -1.37
CA ASN A 71 9.23 0.56 -0.47
C ASN A 71 8.18 1.55 -0.95
N VAL A 72 7.24 1.90 -0.07
CA VAL A 72 6.19 2.86 -0.34
C VAL A 72 6.49 4.13 0.45
N THR A 73 6.46 5.26 -0.24
CA THR A 73 6.60 6.59 0.36
C THR A 73 5.41 7.45 -0.01
N TYR A 74 4.86 8.20 0.94
CA TYR A 74 3.76 9.13 0.67
C TYR A 74 3.91 10.43 1.48
N THR A 75 3.34 11.50 0.95
CA THR A 75 3.39 12.85 1.55
C THR A 75 1.96 13.39 1.72
N VAL A 76 1.70 14.04 2.84
CA VAL A 76 0.39 14.60 3.24
C VAL A 76 0.51 16.09 3.55
N LYS A 77 -0.59 16.83 3.36
CA LYS A 77 -0.64 18.30 3.48
C LYS A 77 -1.36 18.83 4.69
N GLU A 78 -2.15 18.00 5.38
CA GLU A 78 -2.95 18.43 6.52
C GLU A 78 -2.86 17.42 7.66
N GLN A 79 -3.10 17.91 8.87
CA GLN A 79 -3.24 17.08 10.06
C GLN A 79 -4.58 16.35 10.03
N GLY A 80 -4.64 15.22 10.71
CA GLY A 80 -5.87 14.46 10.89
C GLY A 80 -5.69 12.96 10.77
N ASN A 81 -6.82 12.27 10.63
CA ASN A 81 -6.89 10.82 10.53
C ASN A 81 -7.02 10.41 9.07
N TYR A 82 -6.08 9.57 8.63
CA TYR A 82 -6.00 9.06 7.26
C TYR A 82 -6.30 7.56 7.25
N ILE A 83 -6.84 7.10 6.13
CA ILE A 83 -7.03 5.69 5.83
C ILE A 83 -6.04 5.29 4.73
N LEU A 84 -5.11 4.41 5.07
CA LEU A 84 -4.15 3.84 4.13
C LEU A 84 -4.60 2.43 3.73
N ILE A 85 -4.86 2.24 2.45
CA ILE A 85 -5.31 0.98 1.86
C ILE A 85 -4.14 0.35 1.11
N VAL A 86 -3.87 -0.92 1.38
CA VAL A 86 -2.85 -1.71 0.70
C VAL A 86 -3.51 -3.02 0.24
N LYS A 87 -3.44 -3.30 -1.06
CA LYS A 87 -4.02 -4.49 -1.67
C LYS A 87 -3.02 -5.25 -2.51
N TRP A 88 -3.26 -6.55 -2.64
CA TRP A 88 -2.58 -7.44 -3.57
C TRP A 88 -3.60 -8.02 -4.53
N GLY A 89 -3.64 -7.49 -5.76
CA GLY A 89 -4.79 -7.60 -6.62
C GLY A 89 -5.99 -6.84 -6.03
N ASP A 90 -7.15 -7.49 -6.00
CA ASP A 90 -8.39 -6.88 -5.48
C ASP A 90 -8.57 -7.06 -3.96
N GLU A 91 -7.74 -7.89 -3.33
CA GLU A 91 -7.82 -8.28 -1.92
C GLU A 91 -6.97 -7.39 -0.99
N ASN A 92 -7.50 -7.08 0.19
CA ASN A 92 -6.75 -6.36 1.23
C ASN A 92 -5.67 -7.24 1.84
N VAL A 93 -4.49 -6.66 2.07
CA VAL A 93 -3.41 -7.34 2.82
C VAL A 93 -3.72 -7.31 4.32
N PRO A 94 -3.12 -8.21 5.14
CA PRO A 94 -3.26 -8.17 6.59
C PRO A 94 -2.97 -6.79 7.18
N GLY A 95 -3.90 -6.29 8.00
CA GLY A 95 -3.85 -4.98 8.63
C GLY A 95 -4.46 -3.83 7.82
N SER A 96 -4.76 -4.03 6.52
CA SER A 96 -5.44 -3.02 5.73
C SER A 96 -6.97 -3.09 5.92
N PRO A 97 -7.68 -1.94 6.07
CA PRO A 97 -7.16 -0.58 6.06
C PRO A 97 -6.38 -0.21 7.33
N PHE A 98 -5.27 0.51 7.14
CA PHE A 98 -4.46 1.07 8.20
C PHE A 98 -4.97 2.47 8.58
N HIS A 99 -5.03 2.77 9.87
CA HIS A 99 -5.40 4.07 10.38
C HIS A 99 -4.13 4.85 10.73
N VAL A 100 -3.90 5.95 10.02
CA VAL A 100 -2.69 6.77 10.15
C VAL A 100 -3.04 8.09 10.80
N THR A 101 -2.35 8.42 11.90
CA THR A 101 -2.48 9.72 12.57
C THR A 101 -1.42 10.68 12.06
N VAL A 102 -1.85 11.87 11.64
CA VAL A 102 -0.98 13.00 11.28
C VAL A 102 -1.16 14.10 12.33
N PRO A 103 -0.17 14.30 13.22
CA PRO A 103 -0.26 15.23 14.34
C PRO A 103 -0.02 16.70 13.94
#